data_AF-A0A0N4SV11-F1
#
_entry.id   AF-A0A0N4SV11-F1
#
_cell.length_a   1.000
_cell.length_b   1.000
_cell.length_c   1.000
_cell.angle_alpha   90.00
_cell.angle_beta   90.00
_cell.angle_gamma   90.00
#
_symmetry.space_group_name_H-M   'P 1'
#
loop_
_entity.id
_entity.type
_entity.pdbx_description
1 polymer ?
#
loop_
_entity_poly.entity_id
_entity_poly.type
_entity_poly.pdbx_seq_one_letter_code
_entity_poly.pdbx_strand_id
1 'polypeptide(L)'
;MLFRSWLPSSMRHRTLSSSPALWASIPCPRSELRLDLVLASGQSFRWKEQSPAHWSGVLADQVWTLTQTEDQLYCTVYRGDDSQVSRPTLEELETLHKYFQLDVSLAQLYSHWASVDSHFQRVAQKFQGLWTSTHSA
;
A
#
# COMPACT_ATOMS: atom_id res chain seq x y z
N MET A 1 10.92 16.63 -42.22
CA MET A 1 10.69 16.98 -40.79
C MET A 1 10.33 15.68 -40.08
N LEU A 2 11.25 15.14 -39.27
CA LEU A 2 11.11 13.81 -38.65
C LEU A 2 10.35 13.95 -37.34
N PHE A 3 9.18 13.33 -37.25
CA PHE A 3 8.46 13.07 -36.02
C PHE A 3 9.33 12.17 -35.12
N ARG A 4 9.95 12.74 -34.08
CA ARG A 4 10.51 11.96 -32.98
C ARG A 4 9.34 11.54 -32.10
N SER A 5 8.81 10.35 -32.34
CA SER A 5 7.97 9.63 -31.39
C SER A 5 8.79 9.33 -30.15
N TRP A 6 8.71 10.18 -29.13
CA TRP A 6 9.09 9.83 -27.77
C TRP A 6 8.05 8.83 -27.26
N LEU A 7 8.30 7.55 -27.49
CA LEU A 7 7.67 6.50 -26.70
C LEU A 7 8.20 6.67 -25.27
N PRO A 8 7.33 6.82 -24.26
CA PRO A 8 7.79 6.94 -22.88
C PRO A 8 8.53 5.66 -22.53
N SER A 9 9.75 5.83 -22.03
CA SER A 9 10.56 4.79 -21.41
C SER A 9 9.66 3.89 -20.58
N SER A 10 9.55 2.62 -20.98
CA SER A 10 8.76 1.61 -20.27
C SER A 10 9.13 1.66 -18.78
N MET A 11 8.25 2.26 -17.98
CA MET A 11 8.39 2.34 -16.54
C MET A 11 8.15 0.92 -16.03
N ARG A 12 9.21 0.10 -16.03
CA ARG A 12 9.11 -1.28 -15.57
C ARG A 12 8.75 -1.24 -14.08
N HIS A 13 7.58 -1.78 -13.76
CA HIS A 13 7.12 -1.91 -12.39
C HIS A 13 8.14 -2.73 -11.60
N ARG A 14 8.68 -2.12 -10.54
CA ARG A 14 9.71 -2.72 -9.70
C ARG A 14 9.07 -3.77 -8.82
N THR A 15 9.76 -4.88 -8.65
CA THR A 15 9.43 -5.88 -7.64
C THR A 15 10.47 -5.84 -6.53
N LEU A 16 10.11 -6.34 -5.35
CA LEU A 16 11.03 -6.41 -4.22
C LEU A 16 12.29 -7.22 -4.58
N SER A 17 12.13 -8.25 -5.42
CA SER A 17 13.22 -9.10 -5.90
C SER A 17 14.16 -8.41 -6.88
N SER A 18 13.67 -7.47 -7.71
CA SER A 18 14.50 -6.85 -8.76
C SER A 18 15.41 -5.73 -8.25
N SER A 19 15.03 -5.03 -7.18
CA SER A 19 15.78 -3.85 -6.71
C SER A 19 15.59 -3.60 -5.20
N PRO A 20 16.02 -4.52 -4.32
CA PRO A 20 15.72 -4.47 -2.88
C PRO A 20 16.24 -3.20 -2.19
N ALA A 21 17.33 -2.62 -2.68
CA ALA A 21 17.93 -1.40 -2.13
C ALA A 21 17.02 -0.15 -2.22
N LEU A 22 15.93 -0.20 -2.99
CA LEU A 22 15.00 0.91 -3.22
C LEU A 22 13.70 0.78 -2.43
N TRP A 23 13.58 -0.26 -1.61
CA TRP A 23 12.39 -0.53 -0.80
C TRP A 23 12.62 -0.13 0.66
N ALA A 24 11.62 0.52 1.24
CA ALA A 24 11.50 0.67 2.68
C ALA A 24 10.51 -0.35 3.22
N SER A 25 10.65 -0.69 4.50
CA SER A 25 9.78 -1.63 5.20
C SER A 25 9.17 -0.95 6.42
N ILE A 26 7.90 -1.23 6.65
CA ILE A 26 7.12 -0.80 7.80
C ILE A 26 6.65 -2.07 8.53
N PRO A 27 6.93 -2.23 9.84
CA PRO A 27 6.35 -3.32 10.63
C PRO A 27 4.82 -3.21 10.60
N CYS A 28 4.17 -4.17 9.97
CA CYS A 28 2.74 -4.14 9.76
C CYS A 28 2.23 -5.58 9.56
N PRO A 29 1.69 -6.21 10.61
CA PRO A 29 1.15 -7.55 10.49
C PRO A 29 -0.13 -7.55 9.65
N ARG A 30 -0.39 -8.67 8.97
CA ARG A 30 -1.60 -8.86 8.16
C ARG A 30 -2.90 -8.77 8.95
N SER A 31 -2.86 -8.93 10.27
CA SER A 31 -4.01 -8.68 11.14
C SER A 31 -4.40 -7.21 11.18
N GLU A 32 -3.46 -6.29 10.96
CA GLU A 32 -3.66 -4.84 10.96
C GLU A 32 -3.98 -4.32 9.55
N LEU A 33 -3.26 -4.80 8.52
CA LEU A 33 -3.49 -4.38 7.13
C LEU A 33 -3.39 -5.56 6.14
N ARG A 34 -4.41 -5.71 5.30
CA ARG A 34 -4.39 -6.60 4.13
C ARG A 34 -4.51 -5.80 2.84
N LEU A 35 -3.40 -5.59 2.14
CA LEU A 35 -3.39 -4.88 0.85
C LEU A 35 -4.38 -5.48 -0.16
N ASP A 36 -4.47 -6.80 -0.24
CA ASP A 36 -5.37 -7.52 -1.15
C ASP A 36 -6.84 -7.29 -0.84
N LEU A 37 -7.21 -7.02 0.41
CA LEU A 37 -8.59 -6.71 0.79
C LEU A 37 -8.87 -5.21 0.68
N VAL A 38 -7.94 -4.37 1.15
CA VAL A 38 -8.13 -2.91 1.21
C VAL A 38 -8.04 -2.27 -0.18
N LEU A 39 -7.04 -2.65 -0.98
CA LEU A 39 -6.83 -2.04 -2.30
C LEU A 39 -7.72 -2.66 -3.39
N ALA A 40 -8.14 -3.92 -3.25
CA ALA A 40 -9.05 -4.55 -4.21
C ALA A 40 -10.53 -4.24 -3.96
N SER A 41 -10.92 -3.83 -2.76
CA SER A 41 -12.34 -3.62 -2.38
C SER A 41 -12.98 -2.35 -2.94
N GLY A 42 -12.34 -1.65 -3.88
CA GLY A 42 -12.89 -0.47 -4.55
C GLY A 42 -12.93 0.79 -3.68
N GLN A 43 -12.35 0.77 -2.49
CA GLN A 43 -12.21 1.95 -1.62
C GLN A 43 -11.30 3.01 -2.24
N SER A 44 -10.37 2.60 -3.11
CA SER A 44 -9.51 3.50 -3.86
C SER A 44 -9.32 2.99 -5.29
N PHE A 45 -9.86 3.72 -6.28
CA PHE A 45 -9.74 3.38 -7.71
C PHE A 45 -8.33 3.63 -8.28
N ARG A 46 -7.40 4.08 -7.44
CA ARG A 46 -6.04 4.48 -7.84
C ARG A 46 -5.03 3.36 -7.75
N TRP A 47 -5.37 2.23 -7.12
CA TRP A 47 -4.47 1.11 -6.93
C TRP A 47 -4.82 -0.03 -7.87
N LYS A 48 -3.80 -0.61 -8.50
CA LYS A 48 -3.92 -1.76 -9.38
C LYS A 48 -2.82 -2.76 -9.09
N GLU A 49 -3.20 -4.02 -8.97
CA GLU A 49 -2.24 -5.12 -8.93
C GLU A 49 -1.60 -5.27 -10.32
N GLN A 50 -0.32 -4.94 -10.39
CA GLN A 50 0.45 -4.95 -11.65
C GLN A 50 1.33 -6.18 -11.78
N SER A 51 1.70 -6.77 -10.64
CA SER A 51 2.40 -8.04 -10.54
C SER A 51 1.85 -8.76 -9.31
N PRO A 52 1.98 -10.10 -9.22
CA PRO A 52 1.41 -10.86 -8.11
C PRO A 52 1.83 -10.27 -6.74
N ALA A 53 0.84 -9.92 -5.91
CA ALA A 53 0.99 -9.27 -4.61
C ALA A 53 1.72 -7.91 -4.63
N HIS A 54 1.83 -7.25 -5.79
CA HIS A 54 2.43 -5.93 -5.96
C HIS A 54 1.40 -4.94 -6.49
N TRP A 55 0.99 -4.04 -5.63
CA TRP A 55 -0.02 -3.03 -5.88
C TRP A 55 0.66 -1.72 -6.24
N SER A 56 0.36 -1.16 -7.42
CA SER A 56 0.85 0.17 -7.79
C SER A 56 -0.29 1.16 -7.85
N GLY A 57 -0.06 2.36 -7.36
CA GLY A 57 -1.05 3.43 -7.36
C GLY A 57 -0.45 4.79 -7.09
N VAL A 58 -1.31 5.81 -7.08
CA VAL A 58 -0.90 7.20 -6.84
C VAL A 58 -1.34 7.64 -5.46
N LEU A 59 -0.39 8.12 -4.66
CA LEU A 59 -0.60 8.68 -3.33
C LEU A 59 0.26 9.93 -3.19
N ALA A 60 -0.34 11.04 -2.74
CA ALA A 60 0.32 12.34 -2.58
C ALA A 60 1.10 12.78 -3.84
N ASP A 61 0.45 12.70 -5.01
CA ASP A 61 1.02 13.02 -6.33
C ASP A 61 2.25 12.22 -6.75
N GLN A 62 2.61 11.17 -6.00
CA GLN A 62 3.70 10.26 -6.31
C GLN A 62 3.15 8.88 -6.68
N VAL A 63 3.86 8.18 -7.58
CA VAL A 63 3.55 6.78 -7.88
C VAL A 63 4.24 5.90 -6.86
N TRP A 64 3.50 4.95 -6.32
CA TRP A 64 3.98 4.00 -5.32
C TRP A 64 3.78 2.57 -5.81
N THR A 65 4.68 1.67 -5.40
CA THR A 65 4.42 0.24 -5.41
C THR A 65 4.52 -0.30 -3.99
N LEU A 66 3.51 -1.04 -3.57
CA LEU A 66 3.37 -1.67 -2.26
C LEU A 66 3.33 -3.19 -2.42
N THR A 67 3.98 -3.89 -1.51
CA THR A 67 3.84 -5.33 -1.33
C THR A 67 3.96 -5.66 0.15
N GLN A 68 3.48 -6.82 0.59
CA GLN A 68 3.47 -7.18 2.00
C GLN A 68 3.90 -8.64 2.20
N THR A 69 4.63 -8.89 3.27
CA THR A 69 4.82 -10.24 3.82
C THR A 69 3.79 -10.48 4.92
N GLU A 70 4.06 -11.40 5.86
CA GLU A 70 3.16 -11.66 6.98
C GLU A 70 3.20 -10.52 8.02
N ASP A 71 4.38 -9.95 8.26
CA ASP A 71 4.65 -9.00 9.34
C ASP A 71 5.18 -7.63 8.87
N GLN A 72 5.44 -7.47 7.57
CA GLN A 72 6.07 -6.27 7.02
C GLN A 72 5.35 -5.79 5.77
N LEU A 73 5.08 -4.49 5.72
CA LEU A 73 4.66 -3.77 4.52
C LEU A 73 5.91 -3.17 3.86
N TYR A 74 6.15 -3.54 2.61
CA TYR A 74 7.22 -3.00 1.78
C TYR A 74 6.66 -1.95 0.82
N CYS A 75 7.36 -0.84 0.72
CA CYS A 75 6.98 0.27 -0.16
C CYS A 75 8.17 0.81 -0.95
N THR A 76 7.90 1.24 -2.16
CA THR A 76 8.84 1.98 -3.00
C THR A 76 8.09 3.09 -3.74
N VAL A 77 8.76 4.22 -3.95
CA VAL A 77 8.20 5.41 -4.59
C VAL A 77 8.97 5.72 -5.86
N TYR A 78 8.25 6.13 -6.90
CA TYR A 78 8.83 6.57 -8.16
C TYR A 78 8.77 8.08 -8.18
N ARG A 79 9.95 8.68 -8.02
CA ARG A 79 10.17 10.10 -8.16
C ARG A 79 10.72 10.33 -9.57
N GLY A 80 10.32 11.43 -10.22
CA GLY A 80 10.66 11.70 -11.62
C GLY A 80 12.17 11.78 -11.89
N ASP A 81 12.55 11.84 -13.18
CA ASP A 81 13.91 11.63 -13.69
C ASP A 81 15.01 12.51 -13.05
N ASP A 82 14.67 13.64 -12.42
CA ASP A 82 15.63 14.54 -11.76
C ASP A 82 15.97 14.17 -10.30
N SER A 83 15.25 13.22 -9.72
CA SER A 83 15.46 12.80 -8.34
C SER A 83 16.14 11.44 -8.29
N GLN A 84 17.27 11.35 -7.59
CA GLN A 84 17.99 10.10 -7.40
C GLN A 84 17.03 8.99 -6.94
N VAL A 85 17.05 7.88 -7.66
CA VAL A 85 16.28 6.70 -7.32
C VAL A 85 16.78 6.16 -5.98
N SER A 86 16.03 6.44 -4.93
CA SER A 86 16.38 6.14 -3.54
C SER A 86 15.18 5.55 -2.79
N ARG A 87 15.43 5.01 -1.60
CA ARG A 87 14.37 4.49 -0.71
C ARG A 87 13.39 5.62 -0.35
N PRO A 88 12.12 5.29 -0.02
CA PRO A 88 11.20 6.26 0.57
C PRO A 88 11.83 6.98 1.76
N THR A 89 11.63 8.30 1.84
CA THR A 89 12.07 9.11 2.99
C THR A 89 11.14 8.88 4.17
N LEU A 90 11.54 9.33 5.37
CA LEU A 90 10.70 9.20 6.56
C LEU A 90 9.35 9.92 6.40
N GLU A 91 9.35 11.12 5.81
CA GLU A 91 8.12 11.92 5.55
C GLU A 91 7.16 11.21 4.59
N GLU A 92 7.69 10.58 3.55
CA GLU A 92 6.89 9.80 2.61
C GLU A 92 6.33 8.52 3.26
N LEU A 93 7.09 7.89 4.15
CA LEU A 93 6.62 6.76 4.97
C LEU A 93 5.52 7.20 5.95
N GLU A 94 5.64 8.38 6.55
CA GLU A 94 4.59 8.96 7.41
C GLU A 94 3.31 9.23 6.62
N THR A 95 3.43 9.68 5.37
CA THR A 95 2.28 9.86 4.48
C THR A 95 1.56 8.54 4.22
N LEU A 96 2.32 7.47 3.99
CA LEU A 96 1.79 6.11 3.89
C LEU A 96 1.14 5.61 5.18
N HIS A 97 1.79 5.83 6.34
CA HIS A 97 1.24 5.50 7.65
C HIS A 97 -0.11 6.18 7.86
N LYS A 98 -0.23 7.47 7.55
CA LYS A 98 -1.47 8.25 7.68
C LYS A 98 -2.54 7.78 6.71
N TYR A 99 -2.18 7.46 5.46
CA TYR A 99 -3.14 6.97 4.46
C TYR A 99 -3.81 5.66 4.89
N PHE A 100 -3.01 4.74 5.43
CA PHE A 100 -3.51 3.47 5.97
C PHE A 100 -3.96 3.55 7.44
N GLN A 101 -3.84 4.73 8.08
CA GLN A 101 -4.14 4.96 9.51
C GLN A 101 -3.56 3.89 10.44
N LEU A 102 -2.31 3.51 10.19
CA LEU A 102 -1.62 2.46 10.95
C LEU A 102 -1.37 2.82 12.43
N ASP A 103 -1.65 4.06 12.83
CA ASP A 103 -1.64 4.49 14.23
C ASP A 103 -2.81 3.90 15.04
N VAL A 104 -3.87 3.42 14.37
CA VAL A 104 -5.04 2.82 15.01
C VAL A 104 -4.91 1.30 14.97
N SER A 105 -4.88 0.65 16.13
CA SER A 105 -4.86 -0.81 16.17
C SER A 105 -6.24 -1.37 15.80
N LEU A 106 -6.32 -1.97 14.61
CA LEU A 106 -7.46 -2.72 14.15
C LEU A 106 -7.81 -3.83 15.14
N ALA A 107 -6.81 -4.47 15.75
CA ALA A 107 -7.02 -5.52 16.73
C ALA A 107 -7.84 -5.02 17.94
N GLN A 108 -7.59 -3.80 18.41
CA GLN A 108 -8.36 -3.20 19.50
C GLN A 108 -9.80 -2.90 19.08
N LEU A 109 -10.00 -2.35 17.88
CA LEU A 109 -11.35 -2.06 17.35
C LEU A 109 -12.15 -3.35 17.12
N TYR A 110 -11.53 -4.37 16.54
CA TYR A 110 -12.15 -5.67 16.32
C TYR A 110 -12.51 -6.35 17.64
N SER A 111 -11.64 -6.26 18.66
CA SER A 111 -11.94 -6.77 20.00
C SER A 111 -13.15 -6.07 20.61
N HIS A 112 -13.21 -4.74 20.51
CA HIS A 112 -14.34 -3.96 21.00
C HIS A 112 -15.64 -4.31 20.27
N TRP A 113 -15.65 -4.32 18.94
CA TRP A 113 -16.84 -4.65 18.14
C TRP A 113 -17.31 -6.10 18.32
N ALA A 114 -16.37 -7.04 18.43
CA ALA A 114 -16.70 -8.43 18.75
C ALA A 114 -17.30 -8.59 20.16
N SER A 115 -16.93 -7.73 21.11
CA SER A 115 -17.50 -7.76 22.46
C SER A 115 -18.95 -7.29 22.52
N VAL A 116 -19.36 -6.43 21.58
CA VAL A 116 -20.72 -5.85 21.53
C VAL A 116 -21.63 -6.51 20.50
N ASP A 117 -21.09 -7.20 19.50
CA ASP A 117 -21.85 -7.86 18.44
C ASP A 117 -21.30 -9.26 18.10
N SER A 118 -22.10 -10.29 18.45
CA SER A 118 -21.80 -11.70 18.19
C SER A 118 -21.82 -12.08 16.69
N HIS A 119 -22.61 -11.36 15.87
CA HIS A 119 -22.57 -11.53 14.42
C HIS A 119 -21.26 -10.97 13.87
N PHE A 120 -20.85 -9.79 14.32
CA PHE A 120 -19.57 -9.19 13.95
C PHE A 120 -18.40 -10.09 14.35
N GLN A 121 -18.39 -10.65 15.56
CA GLN A 121 -17.35 -11.59 16.02
C GLN A 121 -17.15 -12.76 15.05
N ARG A 122 -18.24 -13.33 14.52
CA ARG A 122 -18.18 -14.47 13.59
C ARG A 122 -17.66 -14.07 12.20
N VAL A 123 -17.95 -12.84 11.75
CA VAL A 123 -17.48 -12.31 10.46
C VAL A 123 -16.01 -11.87 10.55
N ALA A 124 -15.63 -11.21 11.65
CA ALA A 124 -14.28 -10.71 11.91
C ALA A 124 -13.22 -11.82 11.90
N GLN A 125 -13.57 -13.05 12.32
CA GLN A 125 -12.69 -14.21 12.21
C GLN A 125 -12.34 -14.58 10.76
N LYS A 126 -13.21 -14.27 9.80
CA LYS A 126 -13.01 -14.57 8.37
C LYS A 126 -12.32 -13.43 7.61
N PHE A 127 -12.45 -12.19 8.08
CA PHE A 127 -11.96 -10.99 7.41
C PHE A 127 -11.16 -10.11 8.39
N GLN A 128 -9.95 -10.56 8.73
CA GLN A 128 -8.98 -9.76 9.49
C GLN A 128 -8.19 -8.82 8.55
N GLY A 129 -7.74 -7.68 9.07
CA GLY A 129 -6.94 -6.71 8.30
C GLY A 129 -7.73 -5.86 7.30
N LEU A 130 -9.07 -5.81 7.43
CA LEU A 130 -9.93 -5.03 6.55
C LEU A 130 -10.13 -3.63 7.14
N TRP A 131 -9.37 -2.66 6.64
CA TRP A 131 -9.48 -1.25 6.99
C TRP A 131 -10.32 -0.49 5.96
N THR A 132 -10.97 0.60 6.38
CA THR A 132 -11.55 1.61 5.48
C THR A 132 -10.54 2.73 5.28
N SER A 133 -9.90 2.86 4.11
CA SER A 133 -9.04 4.03 3.82
C SER A 133 -9.93 5.29 3.79
N THR A 134 -9.83 6.17 4.79
CA THR A 134 -10.75 7.33 4.91
C THR A 134 -10.32 8.55 4.12
N HIS A 135 -9.14 8.57 3.49
CA HIS A 135 -8.69 9.72 2.72
C HIS A 135 -8.60 9.40 1.23
N SER A 136 -9.66 9.75 0.51
CA SER A 136 -9.55 10.12 -0.90
C SER A 136 -8.82 11.47 -0.95
N ALA A 137 -7.48 11.42 -0.95
CA ALA A 137 -6.65 12.60 -1.19
C ALA A 137 -6.66 12.96 -2.69
#